data_AF-A0A953SKW7-F1
#
_entry.id   AF-A0A953SKW7-F1
#
_cell.length_a   1.000
_cell.length_b   1.000
_cell.length_c   1.000
_cell.angle_alpha   90.00
_cell.angle_beta   90.00
_cell.angle_gamma   90.00
#
_symmetry.space_group_name_H-M   'P 1'
#
loop_
_entity.id
_entity.type
_entity.pdbx_description
1 polymer ?
#
loop_
_entity_poly.entity_id
_entity_poly.type
_entity_poly.pdbx_seq_one_letter_code
_entity_poly.pdbx_strand_id
1 'polypeptide(L)'
;MKFGQVFQSQYFRGADLAEDFVGTITNVGTELVGEKDERRVVSFEESNKKLVLNRTNWNKAADVLGEDDDANWVGRRIRLRRERVPFKGDIVDAVRVDSPESPF
;
A
#
# COMPACT_ATOMS: atom_id res chain seq x y z
N MET A 1 -3.95 -13.31 -25.79
CA MET A 1 -3.12 -12.66 -24.75
C MET A 1 -4.04 -12.18 -23.64
N LYS A 2 -3.77 -12.50 -22.37
CA LYS A 2 -4.63 -12.07 -21.24
C LYS A 2 -4.17 -10.68 -20.79
N PHE A 3 -5.12 -9.75 -20.62
CA PHE A 3 -4.90 -8.35 -20.21
C PHE A 3 -3.94 -8.19 -19.02
N GLY A 4 -3.97 -9.12 -18.06
CA GLY A 4 -3.10 -9.11 -16.88
C GLY A 4 -1.61 -9.38 -17.12
N GLN A 5 -1.21 -9.82 -18.32
CA GLN A 5 0.21 -10.02 -18.69
C GLN A 5 0.84 -8.80 -19.37
N VAL A 6 0.04 -7.86 -19.89
CA VAL A 6 0.53 -6.74 -20.71
C VAL A 6 0.87 -5.51 -19.85
N PHE A 7 0.23 -5.36 -18.69
CA PHE A 7 0.47 -4.23 -17.78
C PHE A 7 0.84 -4.75 -16.39
N GLN A 8 2.12 -4.67 -16.04
CA GLN A 8 2.54 -4.81 -14.65
C GLN A 8 1.85 -3.71 -13.83
N SER A 9 1.23 -4.10 -12.71
CA SER A 9 0.56 -3.17 -11.81
C SER A 9 1.56 -2.15 -11.26
N GLN A 10 1.26 -0.86 -11.41
CA GLN A 10 2.02 0.21 -10.73
C GLN A 10 1.81 0.20 -9.21
N TYR A 11 0.81 -0.54 -8.74
CA TYR A 11 0.45 -0.62 -7.32
C TYR A 11 0.74 -2.00 -6.72
N PHE A 12 1.16 -2.03 -5.46
CA PHE A 12 1.27 -3.25 -4.68
C PHE A 12 -0.08 -3.98 -4.59
N ARG A 13 -0.07 -5.28 -4.86
CA ARG A 13 -1.19 -6.19 -4.62
C ARG A 13 -0.81 -7.20 -3.53
N GLY A 14 -1.79 -7.73 -2.80
CA GLY A 14 -1.49 -8.70 -1.73
C GLY A 14 -0.76 -9.93 -2.26
N ALA A 15 -1.10 -10.39 -3.47
CA ALA A 15 -0.42 -11.49 -4.14
C ALA A 15 1.03 -11.19 -4.55
N ASP A 16 1.43 -9.91 -4.61
CA ASP A 16 2.82 -9.52 -4.90
C ASP A 16 3.72 -9.61 -3.65
N LEU A 17 3.13 -9.64 -2.46
CA LEU A 17 3.83 -9.68 -1.17
C LEU A 17 3.95 -11.13 -0.69
N ALA A 18 4.84 -11.88 -1.32
CA ALA A 18 5.26 -13.19 -0.82
C ALA A 18 5.99 -13.04 0.53
N GLU A 19 6.77 -11.96 0.64
CA GLU A 19 7.42 -11.49 1.86
C GLU A 19 6.96 -10.07 2.16
N ASP A 20 7.12 -9.66 3.42
CA ASP A 20 6.84 -8.29 3.83
C ASP A 20 7.82 -7.32 3.16
N PHE A 21 7.31 -6.17 2.74
CA PHE A 21 8.11 -5.10 2.16
C PHE A 21 8.22 -3.94 3.15
N VAL A 22 9.43 -3.49 3.45
CA VAL A 22 9.63 -2.26 4.24
C VAL A 22 10.12 -1.18 3.30
N GLY A 23 9.43 -0.04 3.28
CA GLY A 23 9.77 1.07 2.41
C GLY A 23 9.75 2.41 3.11
N THR A 24 10.62 3.30 2.66
CA THR A 24 10.73 4.70 3.05
C THR A 24 9.85 5.54 2.13
N ILE A 25 8.94 6.31 2.71
CA ILE A 25 7.98 7.12 1.98
C ILE A 25 8.70 8.29 1.31
N THR A 26 8.61 8.40 -0.01
CA THR A 26 9.20 9.52 -0.77
C THR A 26 8.18 10.56 -1.18
N ASN A 27 6.92 10.16 -1.32
CA ASN A 27 5.82 11.06 -1.68
C ASN A 27 4.47 10.47 -1.27
N VAL A 28 3.53 11.34 -0.87
CA VAL A 28 2.11 11.03 -0.76
C VAL A 28 1.35 11.94 -1.71
N GLY A 29 0.65 11.35 -2.69
CA GLY A 29 -0.01 12.09 -3.77
C GLY A 29 -1.39 11.54 -4.09
N THR A 30 -2.11 12.24 -4.95
CA THR A 30 -3.39 11.74 -5.50
C THR A 30 -3.17 11.25 -6.92
N GLU A 31 -3.59 10.01 -7.20
CA GLU A 31 -3.54 9.42 -8.54
C GLU A 31 -4.89 8.84 -8.92
N LEU A 32 -5.18 8.84 -10.24
CA LEU A 32 -6.32 8.14 -10.80
C LEU A 32 -6.01 6.64 -10.83
N VAL A 33 -6.70 5.87 -10.00
CA VAL A 33 -6.62 4.42 -9.96
C VAL A 33 -7.79 3.85 -10.74
N GLY A 34 -7.52 3.10 -11.81
CA GLY A 34 -8.58 2.66 -12.73
C GLY A 34 -9.11 3.83 -13.56
N GLU A 35 -10.40 3.80 -13.93
CA GLU A 35 -10.93 4.77 -14.90
C GLU A 35 -11.30 6.13 -14.29
N LYS A 36 -11.74 6.18 -13.03
CA LYS A 36 -12.25 7.43 -12.39
C LYS A 36 -12.13 7.48 -10.86
N ASP A 37 -11.27 6.66 -10.24
CA ASP A 37 -11.18 6.62 -8.77
C ASP A 37 -9.91 7.34 -8.31
N GLU A 38 -10.06 8.61 -7.90
CA GLU A 38 -8.97 9.37 -7.29
C GLU A 38 -8.63 8.79 -5.93
N ARG A 39 -7.41 8.29 -5.78
CA ARG A 39 -6.92 7.70 -4.54
C ARG A 39 -5.65 8.39 -4.10
N ARG A 40 -5.49 8.50 -2.78
CA ARG A 40 -4.19 8.79 -2.19
C ARG A 40 -3.27 7.59 -2.39
N VAL A 41 -2.03 7.85 -2.77
CA VAL A 41 -1.01 6.83 -3.02
C VAL A 41 0.31 7.22 -2.38
N VAL A 42 1.06 6.21 -1.93
CA VAL A 42 2.39 6.36 -1.34
C VAL A 42 3.43 5.80 -2.30
N SER A 43 4.44 6.61 -2.61
CA SER A 43 5.64 6.19 -3.31
C SER A 43 6.74 5.82 -2.31
N PHE A 44 7.58 4.86 -2.69
CA PHE A 44 8.69 4.39 -1.87
C PHE A 44 10.04 4.62 -2.55
N GLU A 45 11.11 4.72 -1.77
CA GLU A 45 12.47 4.79 -2.30
C GLU A 45 12.92 3.43 -2.86
N GLU A 46 12.53 2.34 -2.17
CA GLU A 46 12.98 0.97 -2.42
C GLU A 46 12.17 0.24 -3.49
N SER A 47 11.13 0.88 -4.04
CA SER A 47 10.29 0.27 -5.07
C SER A 47 9.67 1.28 -6.03
N ASN A 48 9.59 0.88 -7.30
CA ASN A 48 8.80 1.58 -8.31
C ASN A 48 7.30 1.33 -8.16
N LYS A 49 6.88 0.38 -7.30
CA LYS A 49 5.47 0.17 -6.98
C LYS A 49 5.02 1.14 -5.90
N LYS A 50 3.77 1.58 -6.01
CA LYS A 50 3.12 2.47 -5.05
C LYS A 50 2.10 1.71 -4.20
N LEU A 51 1.83 2.20 -3.00
CA LEU A 51 0.72 1.71 -2.19
C LEU A 51 -0.51 2.58 -2.42
N VAL A 52 -1.65 1.99 -2.74
CA VAL A 52 -2.94 2.69 -2.71
C VAL A 52 -3.45 2.76 -1.28
N LEU A 53 -3.72 3.98 -0.80
CA LEU A 53 -4.28 4.23 0.52
C LEU A 53 -5.80 4.16 0.47
N ASN A 54 -6.34 2.96 0.70
CA ASN A 54 -7.72 2.84 1.16
C ASN A 54 -7.84 3.29 2.63
N ARG A 55 -9.06 3.48 3.14
CA ARG A 55 -9.32 3.93 4.51
C ARG A 55 -8.57 3.11 5.58
N THR A 56 -8.47 1.79 5.39
CA THR A 56 -7.79 0.91 6.36
C THR A 56 -6.27 1.14 6.37
N ASN A 57 -5.66 1.25 5.19
CA ASN A 57 -4.22 1.51 5.07
C ASN A 57 -3.86 2.94 5.47
N TRP A 58 -4.74 3.92 5.20
CA TRP A 58 -4.62 5.28 5.73
C TRP A 58 -4.55 5.28 7.25
N ASN A 59 -5.57 4.73 7.91
CA ASN A 59 -5.65 4.72 9.37
C ASN A 59 -4.48 3.97 10.01
N LYS A 60 -4.02 2.88 9.39
CA LYS A 60 -2.85 2.13 9.86
C LYS A 60 -1.54 2.91 9.67
N ALA A 61 -1.38 3.60 8.55
CA ALA A 61 -0.22 4.47 8.34
C ALA A 61 -0.21 5.61 9.36
N ALA A 62 -1.37 6.24 9.59
CA ALA A 62 -1.53 7.29 10.60
C ALA A 62 -1.16 6.80 12.02
N ASP A 63 -1.67 5.62 12.40
CA ASP A 63 -1.36 4.99 13.70
C ASP A 63 0.13 4.64 13.85
N VAL A 64 0.74 4.03 12.82
CA VAL A 64 2.17 3.67 12.81
C VAL A 64 3.07 4.90 12.83
N LEU A 65 2.66 5.97 12.14
CA LEU A 65 3.45 7.19 12.00
C LEU A 65 3.20 8.20 13.12
N GLY A 66 2.13 8.02 13.89
CA GLY A 66 1.74 8.88 15.01
C GLY A 66 1.09 10.21 14.57
N GLU A 67 0.62 10.30 13.34
CA GLU A 67 0.11 11.54 12.72
C GLU A 67 -1.19 11.22 11.95
N ASP A 68 -2.24 12.02 12.11
CA ASP A 68 -3.54 11.78 11.45
C ASP A 68 -3.63 12.32 10.01
N ASP A 69 -2.64 13.12 9.58
CA ASP A 69 -2.44 13.63 8.23
C ASP A 69 -1.13 13.14 7.58
N ASP A 70 -1.00 13.34 6.26
CA ASP A 70 0.18 12.91 5.48
C ASP A 70 1.33 13.93 5.39
N ALA A 71 1.22 15.09 6.03
CA ALA A 71 2.17 16.21 5.85
C ALA A 71 3.60 15.85 6.27
N ASN A 72 3.74 14.96 7.27
CA ASN A 72 5.03 14.56 7.85
C ASN A 72 5.38 13.08 7.57
N TRP A 73 4.74 12.46 6.59
CA TRP A 73 4.99 11.04 6.29
C TRP A 73 6.26 10.81 5.46
N VAL A 74 6.66 11.79 4.64
CA VAL A 74 7.87 11.70 3.81
C VAL A 74 9.11 11.51 4.68
N GLY A 75 9.97 10.57 4.29
CA GLY A 75 11.17 10.15 5.03
C GLY A 75 10.91 9.12 6.13
N ARG A 76 9.64 8.83 6.46
CA ARG A 76 9.29 7.79 7.43
C ARG A 76 9.20 6.42 6.77
N ARG A 77 9.37 5.36 7.54
CA ARG A 77 9.32 3.96 7.07
C ARG A 77 8.04 3.27 7.52
N ILE A 78 7.46 2.47 6.63
CA ILE A 78 6.32 1.59 6.93
C ILE A 78 6.56 0.20 6.36
N ARG A 79 5.92 -0.81 6.95
CA ARG A 79 5.89 -2.18 6.43
C ARG A 79 4.60 -2.45 5.69
N LEU A 80 4.68 -3.11 4.55
CA LEU A 80 3.57 -3.66 3.80
C LEU A 80 3.60 -5.17 3.96
N ARG A 81 2.54 -5.73 4.51
CA ARG A 81 2.37 -7.19 4.64
C ARG A 81 1.12 -7.68 3.93
N ARG A 82 1.15 -8.96 3.59
CA ARG A 82 -0.03 -9.66 3.07
C ARG A 82 -0.98 -10.03 4.21
N GLU A 83 -2.26 -9.79 4.02
CA GLU A 83 -3.31 -10.21 4.94
C GLU A 83 -4.49 -10.81 4.16
N ARG A 84 -4.95 -12.00 4.56
CA ARG A 84 -6.15 -12.61 4.00
C ARG A 84 -7.38 -11.98 4.64
N VAL A 85 -8.23 -11.35 3.83
CA VAL A 85 -9.43 -10.66 4.31
C VAL A 85 -10.67 -11.08 3.53
N PRO A 86 -11.84 -11.13 4.17
CA PRO A 86 -13.10 -11.32 3.46
C PRO A 86 -13.44 -10.08 2.63
N PHE A 87 -13.73 -10.29 1.35
CA PHE A 87 -14.19 -9.26 0.43
C PHE A 87 -15.23 -9.84 -0.53
N LYS A 88 -16.45 -9.29 -0.51
CA LYS A 88 -17.57 -9.70 -1.37
C LYS A 88 -17.90 -11.20 -1.34
N GLY A 89 -17.71 -11.85 -0.19
CA GLY A 89 -18.00 -13.28 -0.01
C GLY A 89 -16.81 -14.22 -0.24
N ASP A 90 -15.69 -13.69 -0.76
CA ASP A 90 -14.46 -14.44 -0.97
C ASP A 90 -13.36 -14.03 0.02
N ILE A 91 -12.36 -14.90 0.22
CA ILE A 91 -11.12 -14.56 0.93
C ILE A 91 -10.07 -14.14 -0.10
N VAL A 92 -9.58 -12.90 0.03
CA VAL A 92 -8.59 -12.33 -0.89
C VAL A 92 -7.32 -11.89 -0.17
N ASP A 93 -6.20 -11.91 -0.87
CA ASP A 93 -4.93 -11.36 -0.39
C ASP A 93 -4.94 -9.83 -0.53
N ALA A 94 -4.93 -9.12 0.60
CA ALA A 94 -4.85 -7.66 0.66
C ALA A 94 -3.47 -7.19 1.15
N VAL A 95 -3.11 -5.97 0.77
CA VAL A 95 -1.94 -5.27 1.32
C VAL A 95 -2.34 -4.49 2.56
N ARG A 96 -1.57 -4.65 3.64
CA ARG A 96 -1.77 -3.94 4.91
C ARG A 96 -0.51 -3.21 5.36
N VAL A 97 -0.72 -1.99 5.83
CA VAL A 97 0.32 -1.21 6.51
C VAL A 97 0.52 -1.75 7.93
N ASP A 98 1.77 -1.80 8.35
CA ASP A 98 2.21 -2.22 9.67
C ASP A 98 3.48 -1.46 10.08
N SER A 99 3.84 -1.56 11.37
CA SER A 99 5.07 -0.99 11.89
C SER A 99 6.30 -1.67 11.26
N PRO A 100 7.35 -0.90 10.90
CA PRO A 100 8.59 -1.47 10.35
C PRO A 100 9.33 -2.39 11.32
N GLU A 101 9.05 -2.32 12.63
CA GLU A 101 9.73 -3.09 13.67
C GLU A 101 8.86 -4.20 14.28
N SER A 102 7.60 -4.34 13.86
CA SER A 102 6.69 -5.31 14.46
C SER A 102 7.17 -6.75 14.21
N PRO A 103 7.25 -7.62 15.22
CA PRO A 103 7.70 -9.00 15.04
C PRO A 103 6.75 -9.78 14.11
N PHE A 104 7.32 -10.76 13.38
CA PHE A 104 6.61 -11.63 12.43
C PHE A 104 5.69 -12.65 13.12
#